data_AF-A0A2V1BDC4-F1
#
_entry.id   AF-A0A2V1BDC4-F1
#
_cell.length_a   1.000
_cell.length_b   1.000
_cell.length_c   1.000
_cell.angle_alpha   90.00
_cell.angle_beta   90.00
_cell.angle_gamma   90.00
#
_symmetry.space_group_name_H-M   'P 1'
#
loop_
_entity.id
_entity.type
_entity.pdbx_description
1 polymer ?
#
loop_
_entity_poly.entity_id
_entity_poly.type
_entity_poly.pdbx_seq_one_letter_code
_entity_poly.pdbx_strand_id
1 'polypeptide(L)'
;MPRAKRPLAEADRNVNHSKSAKTTSKQKPGGKIEEKDVLNSAGDTPVDQKSTSQSSSSSPKVFGKFLTRKPKSRYSTQLVVEEEHDSDEPGTTARKETFDYSKKDGSKLRAFLVDRHLPTAGTREELIARLESSSIDYESLFSTELTEILNRRHVTGAATGTKDIKIQRIRLNDKIDYNTGDSHATILYVQRDIWEEAIPEMEQKLEALAENPYTTLTPAQLAKKLEKQNLASTGSKEAMAKRLWNHEKKDLAKTIKLRKEKLEENNAEMESYIGHPVPRGMDTRAREEKAEDARISNEMWVSRRNAVPVCDYDWKDSHWAGRTERELNEICSRRGMPGYGPKAAMLKWLDTGNIDYQDMYMGGLTRICHERGIGYKESDKKADLVRRLSEADEAEGSG
;
A
#
# COMPACT_ATOMS: atom_id res chain seq x y z
N MET A 1 32.40 -48.23 8.20
CA MET A 1 31.94 -49.07 9.37
C MET A 1 30.47 -48.80 9.74
N PRO A 2 29.63 -49.80 10.08
CA PRO A 2 28.20 -49.58 10.30
C PRO A 2 27.95 -48.93 11.67
N ARG A 3 27.48 -47.68 11.69
CA ARG A 3 26.95 -47.09 12.92
C ARG A 3 25.61 -47.77 13.24
N ALA A 4 25.63 -48.48 14.37
CA ALA A 4 24.50 -49.21 14.92
C ALA A 4 23.24 -48.35 15.03
N LYS A 5 22.12 -48.93 14.57
CA LYS A 5 20.76 -48.50 14.88
C LYS A 5 20.62 -48.45 16.41
N ARG A 6 20.47 -47.26 16.99
CA ARG A 6 19.98 -47.11 18.37
C ARG A 6 18.46 -47.03 18.31
N PRO A 7 17.72 -47.96 18.93
CA PRO A 7 16.29 -47.78 19.14
C PRO A 7 16.11 -46.76 20.27
N LEU A 8 15.55 -45.58 19.94
CA LEU A 8 15.06 -44.63 20.94
C LEU A 8 13.64 -45.04 21.32
N ALA A 9 13.55 -45.97 22.25
CA ALA A 9 12.36 -46.16 23.07
C ALA A 9 12.66 -45.57 24.44
N GLU A 10 12.08 -44.42 24.76
CA GLU A 10 11.91 -43.98 26.14
C GLU A 10 10.59 -43.23 26.26
N ALA A 11 9.75 -43.74 27.17
CA ALA A 11 8.41 -43.29 27.46
C ALA A 11 8.44 -41.97 28.23
N ASP A 12 7.67 -40.98 27.76
CA ASP A 12 7.45 -39.74 28.49
C ASP A 12 6.40 -40.00 29.60
N ARG A 13 6.87 -40.18 30.83
CA ARG A 13 6.05 -40.11 32.04
C ARG A 13 6.25 -38.74 32.67
N ASN A 14 5.25 -37.86 32.58
CA ASN A 14 4.83 -37.15 33.78
C ASN A 14 3.43 -36.53 33.66
N VAL A 15 2.59 -36.95 34.60
CA VAL A 15 1.24 -36.48 34.89
C VAL A 15 1.28 -35.82 36.28
N ASN A 16 0.72 -34.61 36.37
CA ASN A 16 0.14 -33.90 37.52
C ASN A 16 0.98 -33.58 38.78
N HIS A 17 1.02 -32.29 39.17
CA HIS A 17 0.10 -31.74 40.19
C HIS A 17 0.32 -30.23 40.47
N SER A 18 -0.71 -29.44 40.18
CA SER A 18 -1.41 -28.44 41.02
C SER A 18 -0.70 -27.53 42.06
N LYS A 19 -1.14 -26.25 42.04
CA LYS A 19 -1.38 -25.27 43.14
C LYS A 19 -0.46 -24.04 43.26
N SER A 20 -1.07 -22.90 42.93
CA SER A 20 -1.21 -21.65 43.70
C SER A 20 -0.10 -21.22 44.68
N ALA A 21 0.46 -20.01 44.48
CA ALA A 21 0.56 -19.01 45.54
C ALA A 21 0.90 -17.61 44.98
N LYS A 22 0.34 -16.63 45.68
CA LYS A 22 0.31 -15.18 45.48
C LYS A 22 1.40 -14.56 46.37
N THR A 23 2.23 -13.67 45.85
CA THR A 23 3.01 -12.74 46.68
C THR A 23 3.18 -11.38 46.00
N THR A 24 2.79 -10.37 46.77
CA THR A 24 2.90 -8.93 46.57
C THR A 24 4.27 -8.39 46.99
N SER A 25 4.82 -7.40 46.30
CA SER A 25 5.71 -6.33 46.84
C SER A 25 6.07 -5.36 45.70
N LYS A 26 5.50 -4.15 45.56
CA LYS A 26 5.92 -2.85 46.15
C LYS A 26 7.45 -2.62 46.19
N GLN A 27 8.01 -1.83 45.26
CA GLN A 27 8.47 -0.44 45.49
C GLN A 27 9.36 0.10 44.33
N LYS A 28 8.94 1.26 43.81
CA LYS A 28 9.70 2.34 43.14
C LYS A 28 10.58 3.07 44.20
N PRO A 29 11.40 4.13 43.90
CA PRO A 29 11.53 4.91 42.66
C PRO A 29 12.97 5.36 42.29
N GLY A 30 13.10 6.06 41.15
CA GLY A 30 13.98 7.25 41.07
C GLY A 30 14.84 7.35 39.82
N GLY A 31 14.62 8.39 39.01
CA GLY A 31 15.50 8.77 37.90
C GLY A 31 14.87 9.77 36.92
N LYS A 32 14.91 11.05 37.28
CA LYS A 32 14.64 12.22 36.41
C LYS A 32 15.78 12.39 35.40
N ILE A 33 15.49 12.65 34.11
CA ILE A 33 16.29 13.48 33.18
C ILE A 33 15.31 14.08 32.15
N GLU A 34 14.90 15.34 32.36
CA GLU A 34 15.12 16.54 31.50
C GLU A 34 14.52 16.51 30.08
N GLU A 35 13.33 17.11 29.98
CA GLU A 35 12.79 17.77 28.78
C GLU A 35 13.63 19.02 28.46
N LYS A 36 14.02 19.17 27.19
CA LYS A 36 14.44 20.45 26.63
C LYS A 36 13.45 20.87 25.55
N ASP A 37 12.74 21.95 25.86
CA ASP A 37 12.05 22.81 24.93
C ASP A 37 13.04 23.42 23.92
N VAL A 38 12.67 23.43 22.63
CA VAL A 38 13.18 24.41 21.67
C VAL A 38 11.98 24.98 20.91
N LEU A 39 11.66 26.22 21.26
CA LEU A 39 10.82 27.15 20.53
C LEU A 39 11.51 27.61 19.24
N ASN A 40 10.70 27.73 18.18
CA ASN A 40 10.66 28.75 17.14
C ASN A 40 11.96 29.51 16.76
N SER A 41 12.27 29.52 15.46
CA SER A 41 12.54 30.79 14.76
C SER A 41 12.33 30.66 13.26
N ALA A 42 11.40 31.48 12.76
CA ALA A 42 11.37 31.94 11.37
C ALA A 42 12.53 32.91 11.15
N GLY A 43 13.14 32.86 9.97
CA GLY A 43 14.22 33.76 9.57
C GLY A 43 14.14 34.00 8.07
N ASP A 44 13.32 34.97 7.67
CA ASP A 44 13.51 35.72 6.44
C ASP A 44 14.82 36.49 6.52
N THR A 45 15.65 36.40 5.49
CA THR A 45 16.55 37.51 5.12
C THR A 45 16.61 37.63 3.60
N PRO A 46 16.45 38.85 3.04
CA PRO A 46 16.62 39.14 1.64
C PRO A 46 18.09 39.51 1.38
N VAL A 47 18.65 39.10 0.24
CA VAL A 47 19.82 39.78 -0.33
C VAL A 47 19.60 39.98 -1.81
N ASP A 48 19.62 41.27 -2.11
CA ASP A 48 19.45 41.93 -3.38
C ASP A 48 20.80 42.08 -4.08
N GLN A 49 20.75 42.33 -5.39
CA GLN A 49 21.80 42.92 -6.22
C GLN A 49 23.02 42.06 -6.61
N LYS A 50 23.62 42.19 -7.79
CA LYS A 50 23.39 42.91 -9.06
C LYS A 50 24.71 42.71 -9.80
N SER A 51 24.65 42.38 -11.09
CA SER A 51 25.52 42.88 -12.16
C SER A 51 25.75 41.81 -13.23
N THR A 52 25.90 42.08 -14.53
CA THR A 52 25.59 43.21 -15.43
C THR A 52 25.97 42.66 -16.82
N SER A 53 25.14 42.93 -17.85
CA SER A 53 25.51 43.03 -19.28
C SER A 53 25.96 41.75 -20.02
N GLN A 54 25.70 41.52 -21.32
CA GLN A 54 25.41 42.45 -22.42
C GLN A 54 24.94 41.68 -23.67
N SER A 55 24.04 42.29 -24.46
CA SER A 55 23.90 42.22 -25.94
C SER A 55 23.64 40.84 -26.60
N SER A 56 22.88 40.63 -27.67
CA SER A 56 22.16 41.40 -28.69
C SER A 56 21.35 40.33 -29.47
N SER A 57 20.18 40.55 -30.08
CA SER A 57 20.07 41.13 -31.41
C SER A 57 18.65 40.85 -31.97
N SER A 58 18.10 41.88 -32.62
CA SER A 58 17.22 41.88 -33.80
C SER A 58 16.01 40.94 -33.91
N SER A 59 14.83 41.54 -33.79
CA SER A 59 13.59 41.12 -34.45
C SER A 59 13.50 41.68 -35.88
N PRO A 60 12.78 41.00 -36.80
CA PRO A 60 12.10 41.69 -37.89
C PRO A 60 10.57 41.61 -37.74
N LYS A 61 9.94 42.79 -37.86
CA LYS A 61 8.51 42.99 -38.09
C LYS A 61 8.16 42.54 -39.50
N VAL A 62 7.09 41.75 -39.67
CA VAL A 62 6.41 41.60 -40.96
C VAL A 62 4.91 41.83 -40.77
N PHE A 63 4.45 42.87 -41.46
CA PHE A 63 3.06 43.24 -41.71
C PHE A 63 2.40 42.20 -42.63
N GLY A 64 1.19 41.76 -42.31
CA GLY A 64 0.40 40.90 -43.19
C GLY A 64 -1.07 40.88 -42.81
N LYS A 65 -1.81 41.91 -43.22
CA LYS A 65 -3.27 41.89 -43.30
C LYS A 65 -3.67 40.95 -44.44
N PHE A 66 -4.40 39.88 -44.18
CA PHE A 66 -5.15 39.18 -45.21
C PHE A 66 -6.56 38.81 -44.77
N LEU A 67 -7.44 38.95 -45.75
CA LEU A 67 -8.87 39.08 -45.67
C LEU A 67 -9.58 37.75 -45.40
N THR A 68 -10.73 37.90 -44.75
CA THR A 68 -11.82 36.96 -44.56
C THR A 68 -12.26 36.28 -45.87
N ARG A 69 -12.28 34.94 -45.90
CA ARG A 69 -13.18 34.17 -46.79
C ARG A 69 -13.64 32.87 -46.12
N LYS A 70 -14.95 32.80 -45.84
CA LYS A 70 -15.68 31.57 -45.53
C LYS A 70 -15.79 30.69 -46.78
N PRO A 71 -15.66 29.36 -46.68
CA PRO A 71 -16.25 28.46 -47.66
C PRO A 71 -17.62 27.96 -47.16
N LYS A 72 -18.63 28.15 -48.00
CA LYS A 72 -19.91 27.41 -47.97
C LYS A 72 -19.72 26.14 -48.80
N SER A 73 -20.07 24.99 -48.24
CA SER A 73 -20.33 23.71 -48.92
C SER A 73 -21.04 22.85 -47.87
N ARG A 74 -22.32 22.46 -47.89
CA ARG A 74 -23.30 22.06 -48.93
C ARG A 74 -22.94 20.81 -49.73
N TYR A 75 -22.90 19.68 -49.02
CA TYR A 75 -23.42 18.34 -49.39
C TYR A 75 -23.88 17.73 -48.06
N SER A 76 -25.12 17.34 -47.75
CA SER A 76 -26.27 16.80 -48.49
C SER A 76 -25.94 15.56 -49.32
N THR A 77 -25.81 14.43 -48.60
CA THR A 77 -26.09 13.11 -49.14
C THR A 77 -26.94 12.36 -48.11
N GLN A 78 -28.03 11.80 -48.59
CA GLN A 78 -29.06 11.11 -47.84
C GLN A 78 -28.62 9.70 -47.41
N LEU A 79 -29.17 9.28 -46.28
CA LEU A 79 -29.64 7.94 -45.94
C LEU A 79 -29.46 6.85 -47.00
N VAL A 80 -28.69 5.82 -46.65
CA VAL A 80 -28.98 4.44 -47.04
C VAL A 80 -29.11 3.65 -45.74
N VAL A 81 -30.34 3.18 -45.53
CA VAL A 81 -30.72 2.13 -44.59
C VAL A 81 -30.29 0.82 -45.21
N GLU A 82 -29.45 0.04 -44.53
CA GLU A 82 -29.39 -1.41 -44.73
C GLU A 82 -29.49 -2.09 -43.37
N GLU A 83 -30.58 -2.85 -43.24
CA GLU A 83 -30.91 -3.71 -42.11
C GLU A 83 -30.02 -4.97 -42.13
N GLU A 84 -29.59 -5.32 -40.91
CA GLU A 84 -29.31 -6.66 -40.36
C GLU A 84 -28.76 -7.78 -41.25
N HIS A 85 -27.56 -8.24 -40.90
CA HIS A 85 -27.24 -9.67 -41.02
C HIS A 85 -26.55 -10.16 -39.74
N ASP A 86 -27.34 -10.88 -38.93
CA ASP A 86 -26.86 -11.75 -37.85
C ASP A 86 -25.94 -12.82 -38.44
N SER A 87 -24.75 -12.95 -37.87
CA SER A 87 -23.87 -14.09 -38.06
C SER A 87 -23.12 -14.34 -36.75
N ASP A 88 -23.65 -15.29 -35.99
CA ASP A 88 -23.05 -15.86 -34.80
C ASP A 88 -21.72 -16.57 -35.17
N GLU A 89 -20.59 -15.93 -34.87
CA GLU A 89 -19.33 -16.61 -34.60
C GLU A 89 -18.86 -16.26 -33.17
N PRO A 90 -18.41 -17.25 -32.36
CA PRO A 90 -17.90 -16.99 -31.03
C PRO A 90 -16.44 -16.52 -31.12
N GLY A 91 -16.24 -15.34 -31.71
CA GLY A 91 -14.99 -14.62 -31.61
C GLY A 91 -14.81 -14.15 -30.17
N THR A 92 -13.63 -14.36 -29.60
CA THR A 92 -13.24 -13.85 -28.28
C THR A 92 -13.22 -12.32 -28.34
N THR A 93 -14.40 -11.68 -28.23
CA THR A 93 -14.50 -10.23 -28.16
C THR A 93 -13.93 -9.81 -26.82
N ALA A 94 -12.66 -9.39 -26.82
CA ALA A 94 -12.08 -8.62 -25.75
C ALA A 94 -13.08 -7.51 -25.41
N ARG A 95 -13.70 -7.58 -24.23
CA ARG A 95 -14.67 -6.58 -23.77
C ARG A 95 -13.95 -5.24 -23.79
N LYS A 96 -14.30 -4.36 -24.75
CA LYS A 96 -13.85 -2.97 -24.74
C LYS A 96 -14.50 -2.34 -23.50
N GLU A 97 -13.72 -2.19 -22.44
CA GLU A 97 -14.15 -1.47 -21.25
C GLU A 97 -14.35 0.00 -21.65
N THR A 98 -15.61 0.42 -21.76
CA THR A 98 -15.98 1.82 -21.97
C THR A 98 -15.89 2.56 -20.63
N PHE A 99 -14.90 3.45 -20.53
CA PHE A 99 -14.74 4.34 -19.39
C PHE A 99 -15.45 5.67 -19.64
N ASP A 100 -16.06 6.21 -18.59
CA ASP A 100 -16.59 7.56 -18.61
C ASP A 100 -15.45 8.57 -18.38
N TYR A 101 -14.81 9.00 -19.46
CA TYR A 101 -13.69 9.96 -19.42
C TYR A 101 -14.11 11.34 -18.91
N SER A 102 -15.41 11.68 -18.92
CA SER A 102 -15.91 12.97 -18.46
C SER A 102 -15.66 13.19 -16.96
N LYS A 103 -15.54 12.11 -16.18
CA LYS A 103 -15.25 12.13 -14.74
C LYS A 103 -13.77 12.19 -14.39
N LYS A 104 -12.89 11.94 -15.35
CA LYS A 104 -11.43 11.85 -15.14
C LYS A 104 -10.80 13.22 -15.15
N ASP A 105 -9.90 13.54 -14.23
CA ASP A 105 -9.20 14.81 -14.22
C ASP A 105 -8.30 15.00 -15.44
N GLY A 106 -7.88 16.25 -15.69
CA GLY A 106 -6.98 16.54 -16.80
C GLY A 106 -5.65 15.76 -16.74
N SER A 107 -5.15 15.48 -15.54
CA SER A 107 -3.89 14.76 -15.33
C SER A 107 -3.99 13.28 -15.76
N LYS A 108 -5.10 12.61 -15.43
CA LYS A 108 -5.43 11.22 -15.76
C LYS A 108 -5.71 11.05 -17.23
N LEU A 109 -6.44 12.00 -17.84
CA LEU A 109 -6.65 11.99 -19.29
C LEU A 109 -5.30 12.03 -20.03
N ARG A 110 -4.37 12.91 -19.60
CA ARG A 110 -3.03 12.95 -20.18
C ARG A 110 -2.26 11.66 -19.93
N ALA A 111 -2.36 11.06 -18.74
CA ALA A 111 -1.74 9.77 -18.45
C ALA A 111 -2.25 8.66 -19.40
N PHE A 112 -3.55 8.57 -19.64
CA PHE A 112 -4.12 7.63 -20.61
C PHE A 112 -3.62 7.87 -22.04
N LEU A 113 -3.48 9.13 -22.44
CA LEU A 113 -2.94 9.48 -23.75
C LEU A 113 -1.46 9.08 -23.87
N VAL A 114 -0.66 9.30 -22.83
CA VAL A 114 0.74 8.84 -22.78
C VAL A 114 0.83 7.32 -22.92
N ASP A 115 -0.01 6.58 -22.20
CA ASP A 115 -0.03 5.11 -22.27
C ASP A 115 -0.42 4.58 -23.66
N ARG A 116 -1.16 5.38 -24.44
CA ARG A 116 -1.56 5.08 -25.83
C ARG A 116 -0.62 5.70 -26.86
N HIS A 117 0.48 6.34 -26.44
CA HIS A 117 1.39 7.08 -27.30
C HIS A 117 0.70 8.16 -28.16
N LEU A 118 -0.33 8.79 -27.61
CA LEU A 118 -1.11 9.84 -28.25
C LEU A 118 -0.66 11.23 -27.79
N PRO A 119 -0.87 12.28 -28.62
CA PRO A 119 -0.58 13.65 -28.23
C PRO A 119 -1.34 14.06 -26.96
N THR A 120 -0.65 14.68 -26.01
CA THR A 120 -1.21 15.12 -24.73
C THR A 120 -1.62 16.58 -24.70
N ALA A 121 -1.32 17.36 -25.75
CA ALA A 121 -1.70 18.77 -25.85
C ALA A 121 -3.18 18.93 -26.22
N GLY A 122 -3.75 20.09 -25.85
CA GLY A 122 -5.12 20.47 -26.17
C GLY A 122 -5.98 20.84 -24.97
N THR A 123 -7.22 21.22 -25.27
CA THR A 123 -8.30 21.43 -24.29
C THR A 123 -8.78 20.09 -23.71
N ARG A 124 -9.47 20.13 -22.56
CA ARG A 124 -9.99 18.93 -21.90
C ARG A 124 -10.87 18.10 -22.84
N GLU A 125 -11.76 18.77 -23.57
CA GLU A 125 -12.71 18.17 -24.51
C GLU A 125 -11.97 17.49 -25.67
N GLU A 126 -10.89 18.10 -26.17
CA GLU A 126 -10.02 17.49 -27.18
C GLU A 126 -9.31 16.23 -26.66
N LEU A 127 -8.88 16.21 -25.40
CA LEU A 127 -8.28 15.03 -24.79
C LEU A 127 -9.31 13.89 -24.67
N ILE A 128 -10.53 14.20 -24.22
CA ILE A 128 -11.63 13.24 -24.10
C ILE A 128 -11.99 12.66 -25.47
N ALA A 129 -12.25 13.50 -26.47
CA ALA A 129 -12.60 13.04 -27.82
C ALA A 129 -11.51 12.13 -28.41
N ARG A 130 -10.24 12.45 -28.16
CA ARG A 130 -9.10 11.62 -28.58
C ARG A 130 -9.09 10.25 -27.88
N LEU A 131 -9.39 10.21 -26.58
CA LEU A 131 -9.50 8.97 -25.81
C LEU A 131 -10.75 8.15 -26.13
N GLU A 132 -11.83 8.77 -26.58
CA GLU A 132 -13.03 8.08 -27.06
C GLU A 132 -12.80 7.46 -28.45
N SER A 133 -12.00 8.13 -29.29
CA SER A 133 -11.64 7.65 -30.63
C SER A 133 -10.59 6.52 -30.63
N SER A 134 -9.96 6.25 -29.49
CA SER A 134 -8.88 5.27 -29.34
C SER A 134 -9.18 4.32 -28.20
N SER A 135 -8.86 3.03 -28.34
CA SER A 135 -8.93 2.07 -27.24
C SER A 135 -7.55 1.44 -27.02
N ILE A 136 -7.23 1.10 -25.77
CA ILE A 136 -6.04 0.33 -25.43
C ILE A 136 -6.44 -1.10 -25.08
N ASP A 137 -5.78 -2.08 -25.68
CA ASP A 137 -5.93 -3.49 -25.33
C ASP A 137 -4.73 -3.94 -24.50
N TYR A 138 -4.89 -3.95 -23.18
CA TYR A 138 -3.83 -4.39 -22.28
C TYR A 138 -3.42 -5.85 -22.47
N GLU A 139 -4.32 -6.69 -23.01
CA GLU A 139 -4.02 -8.10 -23.28
C GLU A 139 -3.02 -8.26 -24.44
N SER A 140 -2.94 -7.28 -25.33
CA SER A 140 -1.98 -7.26 -26.43
C SER A 140 -0.56 -6.85 -26.01
N LEU A 141 -0.41 -6.17 -24.87
CA LEU A 141 0.88 -5.62 -24.40
C LEU A 141 1.78 -6.67 -23.76
N PHE A 142 3.10 -6.46 -23.83
CA PHE A 142 4.09 -7.27 -23.12
C PHE A 142 4.12 -6.95 -21.63
N SER A 143 4.55 -7.91 -20.82
CA SER A 143 4.66 -7.76 -19.36
C SER A 143 5.58 -6.60 -18.93
N THR A 144 6.57 -6.27 -19.76
CA THR A 144 7.48 -5.13 -19.56
C THR A 144 6.77 -3.80 -19.78
N GLU A 145 5.99 -3.67 -20.86
CA GLU A 145 5.20 -2.48 -21.17
C GLU A 145 4.14 -2.21 -20.09
N LEU A 146 3.47 -3.26 -19.60
CA LEU A 146 2.54 -3.15 -18.48
C LEU A 146 3.23 -2.66 -17.20
N THR A 147 4.46 -3.09 -16.94
CA THR A 147 5.25 -2.57 -15.81
C THR A 147 5.62 -1.11 -16.00
N GLU A 148 5.94 -0.67 -17.22
CA GLU A 148 6.19 0.75 -17.50
C GLU A 148 4.94 1.61 -17.26
N ILE A 149 3.76 1.15 -17.71
CA ILE A 149 2.48 1.83 -17.45
C ILE A 149 2.24 1.95 -15.94
N LEU A 150 2.37 0.85 -15.20
CA LEU A 150 2.19 0.84 -13.75
C LEU A 150 3.20 1.75 -13.03
N ASN A 151 4.46 1.78 -13.48
CA ASN A 151 5.50 2.66 -12.94
C ASN A 151 5.17 4.13 -13.19
N ARG A 152 4.77 4.51 -14.40
CA ARG A 152 4.37 5.90 -14.72
C ARG A 152 3.18 6.37 -13.88
N ARG A 153 2.30 5.45 -13.51
CA ARG A 153 1.14 5.69 -12.64
C ARG A 153 1.46 5.57 -11.15
N HIS A 154 2.72 5.35 -10.77
CA HIS A 154 3.18 5.19 -9.39
C HIS A 154 2.45 4.07 -8.62
N VAL A 155 2.03 3.00 -9.31
CA VAL A 155 1.44 1.83 -8.65
C VAL A 155 2.53 1.05 -7.92
N THR A 156 2.33 0.79 -6.63
CA THR A 156 3.33 0.14 -5.77
C THR A 156 3.64 -1.28 -6.28
N GLY A 157 4.92 -1.66 -6.34
CA GLY A 157 5.29 -3.01 -6.80
C GLY A 157 4.94 -3.30 -8.26
N ALA A 158 4.93 -2.29 -9.13
CA ALA A 158 4.65 -2.37 -10.58
C ALA A 158 5.42 -3.46 -11.37
N ALA A 159 6.61 -3.83 -10.90
CA ALA A 159 7.42 -4.89 -11.51
C ALA A 159 7.00 -6.32 -11.10
N THR A 160 6.20 -6.45 -10.04
CA THR A 160 5.84 -7.75 -9.45
C THR A 160 4.54 -8.29 -10.04
N GLY A 161 4.42 -9.62 -10.12
CA GLY A 161 3.20 -10.32 -10.53
C GLY A 161 3.26 -10.87 -11.96
N THR A 162 2.29 -11.71 -12.29
CA THR A 162 2.07 -12.20 -13.67
C THR A 162 1.55 -11.06 -14.54
N LYS A 163 1.51 -11.28 -15.86
CA LYS A 163 0.88 -10.35 -16.81
C LYS A 163 -0.55 -10.02 -16.39
N ASP A 164 -1.34 -11.03 -16.07
CA ASP A 164 -2.75 -10.87 -15.69
C ASP A 164 -2.94 -10.02 -14.43
N ILE A 165 -2.09 -10.22 -13.42
CA ILE A 165 -2.10 -9.38 -12.20
C ILE A 165 -1.81 -7.92 -12.55
N LYS A 166 -0.82 -7.67 -13.42
CA LYS A 166 -0.51 -6.30 -13.86
C LYS A 166 -1.69 -5.66 -14.58
N ILE A 167 -2.37 -6.41 -15.47
CA ILE A 167 -3.56 -5.93 -16.17
C ILE A 167 -4.68 -5.59 -15.17
N GLN A 168 -4.95 -6.47 -14.20
CA GLN A 168 -5.96 -6.20 -13.16
C GLN A 168 -5.65 -4.92 -12.38
N ARG A 169 -4.39 -4.69 -12.02
CA ARG A 169 -3.97 -3.48 -11.29
C ARG A 169 -4.05 -2.22 -12.14
N ILE A 170 -3.73 -2.30 -13.43
CA ILE A 170 -3.93 -1.18 -14.37
C ILE A 170 -5.43 -0.85 -14.47
N ARG A 171 -6.29 -1.86 -14.66
CA ARG A 171 -7.75 -1.68 -14.72
C ARG A 171 -8.31 -1.11 -13.42
N LEU A 172 -7.78 -1.53 -12.27
CA LEU A 172 -8.15 -0.94 -10.98
C LEU A 172 -7.76 0.53 -10.92
N ASN A 173 -6.54 0.88 -11.35
CA ASN A 173 -6.08 2.27 -11.42
C ASN A 173 -6.88 3.10 -12.44
N ASP A 174 -7.37 2.52 -13.55
CA ASP A 174 -8.24 3.20 -14.52
C ASP A 174 -9.56 3.66 -13.92
N LYS A 175 -10.04 2.98 -12.86
CA LYS A 175 -11.26 3.38 -12.14
C LYS A 175 -11.07 4.67 -11.33
N ILE A 176 -9.83 5.01 -10.95
CA ILE A 176 -9.52 6.26 -10.23
C ILE A 176 -9.71 7.45 -11.17
N ASP A 177 -10.29 8.52 -10.64
CA ASP A 177 -10.57 9.71 -11.41
C ASP A 177 -9.36 10.62 -11.61
N TYR A 178 -8.29 10.43 -10.84
CA TYR A 178 -7.06 11.23 -10.92
C TYR A 178 -5.81 10.40 -11.21
N ASN A 179 -4.74 11.09 -11.63
CA ASN A 179 -3.44 10.47 -11.83
C ASN A 179 -2.73 10.27 -10.49
N THR A 180 -2.55 9.02 -10.07
CA THR A 180 -1.78 8.66 -8.87
C THR A 180 -0.29 8.96 -8.99
N GLY A 181 0.22 9.19 -10.20
CA GLY A 181 1.58 9.70 -10.43
C GLY A 181 1.75 11.19 -10.14
N ASP A 182 0.65 11.94 -9.97
CA ASP A 182 0.65 13.36 -9.69
C ASP A 182 0.53 13.61 -8.17
N SER A 183 1.64 14.00 -7.56
CA SER A 183 1.71 14.21 -6.12
C SER A 183 0.86 15.38 -5.65
N HIS A 184 0.72 16.44 -6.45
CA HIS A 184 -0.10 17.60 -6.08
C HIS A 184 -1.58 17.23 -6.09
N ALA A 185 -2.05 16.61 -7.18
CA ALA A 185 -3.42 16.09 -7.24
C ALA A 185 -3.71 15.18 -6.05
N THR A 186 -2.82 14.21 -5.78
CA THR A 186 -2.96 13.27 -4.67
C THR A 186 -3.09 13.98 -3.32
N ILE A 187 -2.28 15.01 -3.05
CA ILE A 187 -2.36 15.78 -1.80
C ILE A 187 -3.71 16.48 -1.66
N LEU A 188 -4.23 17.07 -2.74
CA LEU A 188 -5.52 17.77 -2.71
C LEU A 188 -6.66 16.79 -2.39
N TYR A 189 -6.71 15.64 -3.06
CA TYR A 189 -7.69 14.59 -2.77
C TYR A 189 -7.61 14.12 -1.31
N VAL A 190 -6.41 13.84 -0.81
CA VAL A 190 -6.22 13.37 0.58
C VAL A 190 -6.65 14.44 1.60
N GLN A 191 -6.29 15.71 1.40
CA GLN A 191 -6.70 16.79 2.31
C GLN A 191 -8.21 16.94 2.36
N ARG A 192 -8.86 16.90 1.19
CA ARG A 192 -10.30 16.95 1.06
C ARG A 192 -10.96 15.80 1.84
N ASP A 193 -10.52 14.56 1.61
CA ASP A 193 -11.09 13.38 2.27
C ASP A 193 -10.98 13.48 3.80
N ILE A 194 -9.81 13.90 4.31
CA ILE A 194 -9.58 14.12 5.75
C ILE A 194 -10.57 15.13 6.32
N TRP A 195 -10.87 16.21 5.59
CA TRP A 195 -11.79 17.25 6.07
C TRP A 195 -13.26 16.86 5.91
N GLU A 196 -13.65 16.21 4.82
CA GLU A 196 -15.00 15.68 4.62
C GLU A 196 -15.37 14.64 5.70
N GLU A 197 -14.41 13.83 6.17
CA GLU A 197 -14.61 12.88 7.28
C GLU A 197 -14.63 13.58 8.65
N ALA A 198 -13.67 14.48 8.90
CA ALA A 198 -13.51 15.06 10.23
C ALA A 198 -14.57 16.11 10.60
N ILE A 199 -15.10 16.87 9.62
CA ILE A 199 -16.10 17.94 9.87
C ILE A 199 -17.36 17.38 10.54
N PRO A 200 -18.03 16.34 9.99
CA PRO A 200 -19.20 15.74 10.62
C PRO A 200 -18.92 15.21 12.04
N GLU A 201 -17.76 14.61 12.27
CA GLU A 201 -17.37 14.11 13.61
C GLU A 201 -17.26 15.27 14.62
N MET A 202 -16.67 16.39 14.22
CA MET A 202 -16.59 17.58 15.07
C MET A 202 -17.95 18.24 15.28
N GLU A 203 -18.82 18.26 14.27
CA GLU A 203 -20.19 18.76 14.39
C GLU A 203 -21.01 17.90 15.36
N GLN A 204 -20.87 16.57 15.29
CA GLN A 204 -21.50 15.67 16.26
C GLN A 204 -20.95 15.89 17.67
N LYS A 205 -19.65 16.12 17.83
CA LYS A 205 -19.05 16.50 19.12
C LYS A 205 -19.59 17.83 19.63
N LEU A 206 -19.81 18.81 18.75
CA LEU A 206 -20.39 20.11 19.11
C LEU A 206 -21.85 19.96 19.56
N GLU A 207 -22.61 19.09 18.90
CA GLU A 207 -23.99 18.76 19.29
C GLU A 207 -24.04 18.02 20.62
N ALA A 208 -23.13 17.06 20.85
CA ALA A 208 -23.00 16.38 22.14
C ALA A 208 -22.63 17.33 23.29
N LEU A 209 -21.95 18.45 22.98
CA LEU A 209 -21.72 19.54 23.92
C LEU A 209 -22.96 20.42 24.14
N ALA A 210 -24.11 20.19 23.52
CA ALA A 210 -25.33 20.94 23.83
C ALA A 210 -25.77 20.75 25.29
N GLU A 211 -25.63 19.52 25.80
CA GLU A 211 -25.79 19.19 27.21
C GLU A 211 -24.45 19.41 27.91
N ASN A 212 -24.37 20.30 28.90
CA ASN A 212 -23.10 20.61 29.57
C ASN A 212 -22.54 19.35 30.29
N PRO A 213 -21.51 18.69 29.73
CA PRO A 213 -21.04 17.40 30.25
C PRO A 213 -20.20 17.56 31.53
N TYR A 214 -19.88 18.81 31.89
CA TYR A 214 -18.99 19.15 32.99
C TYR A 214 -19.69 19.27 34.34
N THR A 215 -21.01 19.16 34.36
CA THR A 215 -21.82 19.20 35.59
C THR A 215 -21.52 18.03 36.54
N THR A 216 -21.12 16.88 36.00
CA THR A 216 -20.81 15.66 36.77
C THR A 216 -19.41 15.66 37.38
N LEU A 217 -18.50 16.50 36.90
CA LEU A 217 -17.11 16.52 37.37
C LEU A 217 -16.97 17.12 38.78
N THR A 218 -15.94 16.70 39.51
CA THR A 218 -15.59 17.29 40.81
C THR A 218 -14.87 18.63 40.62
N PRO A 219 -14.91 19.56 41.61
CA PRO A 219 -14.20 20.83 41.53
C PRO A 219 -12.70 20.69 41.23
N ALA A 220 -12.03 19.68 41.80
CA ALA A 220 -10.62 19.40 41.55
C ALA A 220 -10.35 18.98 40.09
N GLN A 221 -11.24 18.17 39.50
CA GLN A 221 -11.15 17.78 38.09
C GLN A 221 -11.38 18.98 37.15
N LEU A 222 -12.32 19.86 37.48
CA LEU A 222 -12.60 21.08 36.74
C LEU A 222 -11.42 22.04 36.79
N ALA A 223 -10.85 22.28 37.98
CA ALA A 223 -9.68 23.14 38.15
C ALA A 223 -8.49 22.65 37.31
N LYS A 224 -8.20 21.35 37.33
CA LYS A 224 -7.13 20.74 36.52
C LYS A 224 -7.37 20.90 35.01
N LYS A 225 -8.61 20.75 34.55
CA LYS A 225 -8.97 20.95 33.13
C LYS A 225 -8.89 22.42 32.71
N LEU A 226 -9.34 23.34 33.56
CA LEU A 226 -9.24 24.79 33.33
C LEU A 226 -7.78 25.24 33.27
N GLU A 227 -6.94 24.79 34.19
CA GLU A 227 -5.50 25.08 34.22
C GLU A 227 -4.81 24.60 32.93
N LYS A 228 -5.11 23.37 32.47
CA LYS A 228 -4.59 22.85 31.20
C LYS A 228 -4.96 23.72 29.99
N GLN A 229 -6.11 24.38 30.04
CA GLN A 229 -6.60 25.28 28.99
C GLN A 229 -6.22 26.75 29.23
N ASN A 230 -5.36 27.03 30.22
CA ASN A 230 -4.99 28.39 30.66
C ASN A 230 -6.21 29.29 30.98
N LEU A 231 -7.26 28.68 31.54
CA LEU A 231 -8.48 29.36 31.98
C LEU A 231 -8.46 29.59 33.50
N ALA A 232 -9.09 30.66 33.94
CA ALA A 232 -9.24 30.93 35.38
C ALA A 232 -9.96 29.76 36.08
N SER A 233 -9.42 29.31 37.21
CA SER A 233 -9.96 28.23 38.05
C SER A 233 -10.78 28.73 39.24
N THR A 234 -11.07 30.02 39.31
CA THR A 234 -11.82 30.64 40.40
C THR A 234 -13.33 30.55 40.22
N GLY A 235 -14.07 30.49 41.34
CA GLY A 235 -15.53 30.54 41.39
C GLY A 235 -16.21 29.25 41.85
N SER A 236 -17.54 29.22 41.77
CA SER A 236 -18.35 28.03 42.09
C SER A 236 -18.10 26.89 41.10
N LYS A 237 -18.43 25.65 41.49
CA LYS A 237 -18.37 24.46 40.61
C LYS A 237 -19.09 24.70 39.29
N GLU A 238 -20.29 25.28 39.35
CA GLU A 238 -21.11 25.59 38.17
C GLU A 238 -20.45 26.63 37.26
N ALA A 239 -19.85 27.69 37.84
CA ALA A 239 -19.15 28.70 37.08
C ALA A 239 -17.91 28.13 36.37
N MET A 240 -17.15 27.26 37.05
CA MET A 240 -16.02 26.54 36.46
C MET A 240 -16.45 25.63 35.30
N ALA A 241 -17.50 24.83 35.49
CA ALA A 241 -18.06 23.96 34.46
C ALA A 241 -18.56 24.75 33.25
N LYS A 242 -19.30 25.84 33.47
CA LYS A 242 -19.82 26.71 32.40
C LYS A 242 -18.70 27.41 31.64
N ARG A 243 -17.62 27.82 32.31
CA ARG A 243 -16.44 28.44 31.68
C ARG A 243 -15.73 27.46 30.75
N LEU A 244 -15.47 26.25 31.22
CA LEU A 244 -14.84 25.20 30.42
C LEU A 244 -15.71 24.82 29.21
N TRP A 245 -17.01 24.62 29.46
CA TRP A 245 -18.00 24.32 28.43
C TRP A 245 -18.04 25.39 27.32
N ASN A 246 -18.18 26.66 27.69
CA ASN A 246 -18.22 27.76 26.74
C ASN A 246 -16.92 27.88 25.94
N HIS A 247 -15.77 27.64 26.59
CA HIS A 247 -14.48 27.67 25.92
C HIS A 247 -14.39 26.58 24.85
N GLU A 248 -14.65 25.32 25.22
CA GLU A 248 -14.58 24.20 24.28
C GLU A 248 -15.60 24.31 23.16
N LYS A 249 -16.84 24.72 23.47
CA LYS A 249 -17.87 24.97 22.45
C LYS A 249 -17.41 26.02 21.43
N LYS A 250 -16.82 27.12 21.92
CA LYS A 250 -16.30 28.21 21.06
C LYS A 250 -15.10 27.76 20.24
N ASP A 251 -14.18 27.01 20.84
CA ASP A 251 -12.97 26.54 20.18
C ASP A 251 -13.27 25.50 19.08
N LEU A 252 -14.18 24.56 19.39
CA LEU A 252 -14.64 23.56 18.43
C LEU A 252 -15.40 24.22 17.27
N ALA A 253 -16.32 25.16 17.56
CA ALA A 253 -17.04 25.89 16.52
C ALA A 253 -16.10 26.70 15.60
N LYS A 254 -15.07 27.34 16.17
CA LYS A 254 -14.02 28.02 15.38
C LYS A 254 -13.25 27.03 14.49
N THR A 255 -12.88 25.88 15.03
CA THR A 255 -12.15 24.84 14.29
C THR A 255 -12.98 24.28 13.15
N ILE A 256 -14.28 24.01 13.38
CA ILE A 256 -15.21 23.58 12.33
C ILE A 256 -15.30 24.63 11.23
N LYS A 257 -15.47 25.91 11.61
CA LYS A 257 -15.53 27.02 10.64
C LYS A 257 -14.26 27.09 9.78
N LEU A 258 -13.09 27.09 10.42
CA LEU A 258 -11.80 27.14 9.72
C LEU A 258 -11.63 25.95 8.76
N ARG A 259 -12.00 24.73 9.19
CA ARG A 259 -11.89 23.55 8.34
C ARG A 259 -12.87 23.56 7.17
N LYS A 260 -14.07 24.09 7.35
CA LYS A 260 -15.01 24.32 6.24
C LYS A 260 -14.47 25.33 5.24
N GLU A 261 -13.91 26.45 5.72
CA GLU A 261 -13.26 27.46 4.85
C GLU A 261 -12.10 26.81 4.07
N LYS A 262 -11.25 26.01 4.74
CA LYS A 262 -10.16 25.28 4.08
C LYS A 262 -10.65 24.24 3.07
N LEU A 263 -11.73 23.53 3.36
CA LEU A 263 -12.34 22.58 2.43
C LEU A 263 -12.84 23.28 1.17
N GLU A 264 -13.48 24.44 1.30
CA GLU A 264 -13.91 25.22 0.13
C GLU A 264 -12.72 25.78 -0.67
N GLU A 265 -11.66 26.26 -0.01
CA GLU A 265 -10.42 26.69 -0.67
C GLU A 265 -9.78 25.54 -1.48
N ASN A 266 -9.69 24.35 -0.88
CA ASN A 266 -9.15 23.17 -1.53
C ASN A 266 -10.05 22.68 -2.67
N ASN A 267 -11.38 22.70 -2.51
CA ASN A 267 -12.30 22.40 -3.62
C ASN A 267 -12.08 23.36 -4.79
N ALA A 268 -11.93 24.67 -4.53
CA ALA A 268 -11.67 25.64 -5.59
C ALA A 268 -10.31 25.42 -6.28
N GLU A 269 -9.26 25.09 -5.50
CA GLU A 269 -7.95 24.73 -6.05
C GLU A 269 -8.03 23.45 -6.90
N MET A 270 -8.73 22.43 -6.41
CA MET A 270 -8.99 21.20 -7.14
C MET A 270 -9.74 21.47 -8.44
N GLU A 271 -10.83 22.23 -8.44
CA GLU A 271 -11.58 22.56 -9.65
C GLU A 271 -10.73 23.30 -10.69
N SER A 272 -9.91 24.25 -10.23
CA SER A 272 -8.96 24.97 -11.08
C SER A 272 -7.89 24.03 -11.67
N TYR A 273 -7.45 23.03 -10.93
CA TYR A 273 -6.43 22.08 -11.35
C TYR A 273 -6.97 21.00 -12.29
N ILE A 274 -8.14 20.45 -11.93
CA ILE A 274 -8.80 19.30 -12.57
C ILE A 274 -9.57 19.72 -13.83
N GLY A 275 -10.09 20.95 -13.85
CA GLY A 275 -10.87 21.51 -14.96
C GLY A 275 -12.34 21.09 -14.96
N HIS A 276 -12.88 20.57 -13.85
CA HIS A 276 -14.30 20.31 -13.66
C HIS A 276 -14.68 20.26 -12.17
N PRO A 277 -15.98 20.40 -11.82
CA PRO A 277 -16.45 20.26 -10.44
C PRO A 277 -16.09 18.91 -9.83
N VAL A 278 -15.68 18.90 -8.56
CA VAL A 278 -15.30 17.68 -7.87
C VAL A 278 -16.53 17.02 -7.23
N PRO A 279 -16.84 15.73 -7.54
CA PRO A 279 -17.97 15.04 -6.94
C PRO A 279 -17.81 14.86 -5.42
N ARG A 280 -18.89 15.06 -4.64
CA ARG A 280 -18.95 14.77 -3.19
C ARG A 280 -18.90 13.26 -2.90
N GLY A 281 -18.26 12.86 -1.80
CA GLY A 281 -18.25 11.47 -1.33
C GLY A 281 -17.30 10.53 -2.08
N MET A 282 -16.07 10.98 -2.35
CA MET A 282 -15.04 10.19 -3.04
C MET A 282 -14.35 9.14 -2.14
N ASP A 283 -14.40 9.33 -0.81
CA ASP A 283 -13.67 8.51 0.19
C ASP A 283 -14.01 7.02 0.15
N THR A 284 -15.28 6.65 -0.12
CA THR A 284 -15.67 5.23 -0.22
C THR A 284 -14.92 4.52 -1.35
N ARG A 285 -14.68 5.20 -2.47
CA ARG A 285 -14.01 4.60 -3.64
C ARG A 285 -12.53 4.36 -3.39
N ALA A 286 -11.84 5.28 -2.74
CA ALA A 286 -10.41 5.14 -2.46
C ALA A 286 -10.14 3.99 -1.47
N ARG A 287 -10.99 3.82 -0.46
CA ARG A 287 -10.89 2.70 0.50
C ARG A 287 -11.16 1.35 -0.16
N GLU A 288 -12.20 1.26 -0.98
CA GLU A 288 -12.55 0.06 -1.74
C GLU A 288 -11.44 -0.33 -2.72
N GLU A 289 -10.87 0.65 -3.42
CA GLU A 289 -9.77 0.42 -4.36
C GLU A 289 -8.52 -0.12 -3.64
N LYS A 290 -8.12 0.52 -2.53
CA LYS A 290 -6.98 0.05 -1.74
C LYS A 290 -7.20 -1.36 -1.19
N ALA A 291 -8.42 -1.68 -0.78
CA ALA A 291 -8.77 -3.03 -0.35
C ALA A 291 -8.68 -4.04 -1.51
N GLU A 292 -9.10 -3.65 -2.71
CA GLU A 292 -9.04 -4.49 -3.90
C GLU A 292 -7.60 -4.68 -4.40
N ASP A 293 -6.76 -3.64 -4.39
CA ASP A 293 -5.33 -3.77 -4.73
C ASP A 293 -4.61 -4.69 -3.73
N ALA A 294 -4.97 -4.60 -2.44
CA ALA A 294 -4.47 -5.51 -1.42
C ALA A 294 -4.94 -6.95 -1.66
N ARG A 295 -6.19 -7.15 -2.11
CA ARG A 295 -6.73 -8.47 -2.48
C ARG A 295 -5.97 -9.08 -3.66
N ILE A 296 -5.80 -8.32 -4.74
CA ILE A 296 -5.05 -8.73 -5.94
C ILE A 296 -3.59 -9.06 -5.57
N SER A 297 -2.97 -8.19 -4.77
CA SER A 297 -1.60 -8.40 -4.27
C SER A 297 -1.50 -9.65 -3.40
N ASN A 298 -2.50 -9.94 -2.56
CA ASN A 298 -2.49 -11.16 -1.74
C ASN A 298 -2.69 -12.43 -2.59
N GLU A 299 -3.53 -12.38 -3.62
CA GLU A 299 -3.71 -13.47 -4.58
C GLU A 299 -2.39 -13.85 -5.25
N MET A 300 -1.58 -12.85 -5.63
CA MET A 300 -0.21 -13.06 -6.12
C MET A 300 0.66 -13.83 -5.12
N TRP A 301 0.59 -13.49 -3.83
CA TRP A 301 1.38 -14.14 -2.78
C TRP A 301 0.91 -15.56 -2.50
N VAL A 302 -0.40 -15.81 -2.52
CA VAL A 302 -0.98 -17.14 -2.34
C VAL A 302 -0.57 -18.06 -3.51
N SER A 303 -0.66 -17.57 -4.75
CA SER A 303 -0.22 -18.34 -5.93
C SER A 303 1.27 -18.68 -5.90
N ARG A 304 2.12 -17.82 -5.30
CA ARG A 304 3.54 -18.15 -5.06
C ARG A 304 3.75 -19.19 -3.95
N ARG A 305 2.87 -19.26 -2.94
CA ARG A 305 2.95 -20.27 -1.88
C ARG A 305 2.48 -21.65 -2.32
N ASN A 306 1.63 -21.72 -3.34
CA ASN A 306 1.21 -22.98 -3.97
C ASN A 306 2.27 -23.55 -4.93
N ALA A 307 3.50 -23.02 -4.92
CA ALA A 307 4.63 -23.67 -5.56
C ALA A 307 4.78 -25.09 -4.98
N VAL A 308 5.12 -26.04 -5.86
CA VAL A 308 5.31 -27.47 -5.55
C VAL A 308 5.99 -27.61 -4.18
N PRO A 309 5.43 -28.39 -3.24
CA PRO A 309 6.03 -28.60 -1.94
C PRO A 309 7.50 -28.99 -2.11
N VAL A 310 8.39 -28.29 -1.42
CA VAL A 310 9.84 -28.57 -1.45
C VAL A 310 10.13 -30.00 -0.97
N CYS A 311 9.21 -30.59 -0.21
CA CYS A 311 9.19 -31.97 0.25
C CYS A 311 7.76 -32.50 0.12
N ASP A 312 7.58 -33.63 -0.53
CA ASP A 312 6.29 -34.28 -0.82
C ASP A 312 5.84 -35.26 0.28
N TYR A 313 6.55 -35.28 1.41
CA TYR A 313 6.22 -36.11 2.56
C TYR A 313 4.84 -35.78 3.13
N ASP A 314 3.94 -36.76 3.21
CA ASP A 314 2.63 -36.59 3.83
C ASP A 314 2.74 -36.58 5.36
N TRP A 315 3.01 -35.38 5.88
CA TRP A 315 3.25 -35.17 7.30
C TRP A 315 1.99 -34.98 8.14
N LYS A 316 0.79 -35.02 7.53
CA LYS A 316 -0.47 -34.71 8.23
C LYS A 316 -0.78 -35.67 9.38
N ASP A 317 -0.34 -36.91 9.25
CA ASP A 317 -0.52 -37.96 10.27
C ASP A 317 0.65 -38.03 11.28
N SER A 318 1.64 -37.15 11.15
CA SER A 318 2.75 -37.08 12.11
C SER A 318 2.26 -36.61 13.48
N HIS A 319 2.69 -37.28 14.55
CA HIS A 319 2.41 -36.84 15.92
C HIS A 319 2.97 -35.45 16.26
N TRP A 320 3.88 -34.93 15.44
CA TRP A 320 4.43 -33.58 15.54
C TRP A 320 3.71 -32.54 14.67
N ALA A 321 2.72 -32.93 13.85
CA ALA A 321 2.06 -32.07 12.86
C ALA A 321 1.41 -30.81 13.47
N GLY A 322 0.97 -30.87 14.73
CA GLY A 322 0.39 -29.74 15.45
C GLY A 322 1.37 -28.64 15.86
N ARG A 323 2.68 -28.86 15.71
CA ARG A 323 3.72 -27.89 16.10
C ARG A 323 3.95 -26.83 15.02
N THR A 324 4.33 -25.63 15.44
CA THR A 324 4.78 -24.55 14.56
C THR A 324 6.17 -24.86 13.97
N GLU A 325 6.51 -24.27 12.82
CA GLU A 325 7.86 -24.44 12.23
C GLU A 325 8.98 -24.04 13.19
N ARG A 326 8.77 -23.01 14.00
CA ARG A 326 9.74 -22.56 14.99
C ARG A 326 9.98 -23.62 16.06
N GLU A 327 8.91 -24.19 16.63
CA GLU A 327 9.02 -25.28 17.61
C GLU A 327 9.69 -26.52 17.00
N LEU A 328 9.33 -26.87 15.76
CA LEU A 328 9.94 -28.00 15.06
C LEU A 328 11.43 -27.77 14.83
N ASN A 329 11.84 -26.57 14.44
CA ASN A 329 13.25 -26.23 14.26
C ASN A 329 14.04 -26.33 15.57
N GLU A 330 13.47 -25.86 16.69
CA GLU A 330 14.08 -26.03 18.02
C GLU A 330 14.21 -27.50 18.41
N ILE A 331 13.18 -28.31 18.19
CA ILE A 331 13.20 -29.75 18.48
C ILE A 331 14.24 -30.46 17.61
N CYS A 332 14.25 -30.20 16.31
CA CYS A 332 15.19 -30.77 15.34
C CYS A 332 16.63 -30.41 15.70
N SER A 333 16.89 -29.14 16.02
CA SER A 333 18.20 -28.66 16.44
C SER A 333 18.69 -29.36 17.72
N ARG A 334 17.81 -29.50 18.74
CA ARG A 334 18.16 -30.20 19.99
C ARG A 334 18.42 -31.69 19.78
N ARG A 335 17.74 -32.31 18.81
CA ARG A 335 17.94 -33.72 18.46
C ARG A 335 19.09 -33.94 17.47
N GLY A 336 19.77 -32.87 17.05
CA GLY A 336 20.97 -32.94 16.21
C GLY A 336 20.67 -33.11 14.71
N MET A 337 19.52 -32.63 14.22
CA MET A 337 19.27 -32.55 12.77
C MET A 337 20.30 -31.61 12.12
N PRO A 338 21.11 -32.07 11.16
CA PRO A 338 21.98 -31.18 10.40
C PRO A 338 21.14 -30.28 9.47
N GLY A 339 21.38 -28.97 9.55
CA GLY A 339 20.67 -27.95 8.76
C GLY A 339 19.24 -27.67 9.20
N TYR A 340 18.46 -27.02 8.33
CA TYR A 340 17.03 -26.78 8.51
C TYR A 340 16.28 -26.82 7.16
N GLY A 341 15.02 -27.22 7.20
CA GLY A 341 14.17 -27.41 6.02
C GLY A 341 12.74 -26.92 6.24
N PRO A 342 11.86 -27.06 5.24
CA PRO A 342 10.44 -26.83 5.39
C PRO A 342 9.85 -27.76 6.46
N LYS A 343 8.71 -27.38 7.04
CA LYS A 343 7.96 -28.20 8.01
C LYS A 343 7.92 -29.69 7.65
N ALA A 344 7.57 -30.02 6.41
CA ALA A 344 7.49 -31.41 5.92
C ALA A 344 8.83 -32.17 6.06
N ALA A 345 9.95 -31.55 5.72
CA ALA A 345 11.28 -32.17 5.82
C ALA A 345 11.71 -32.37 7.28
N MET A 346 11.42 -31.40 8.15
CA MET A 346 11.68 -31.52 9.59
C MET A 346 10.85 -32.65 10.22
N LEU A 347 9.59 -32.79 9.81
CA LEU A 347 8.71 -33.87 10.25
C LEU A 347 9.17 -35.24 9.72
N LYS A 348 9.50 -35.32 8.42
CA LYS A 348 10.10 -36.52 7.79
C LYS A 348 11.32 -36.98 8.57
N TRP A 349 12.22 -36.06 8.95
CA TRP A 349 13.40 -36.39 9.73
C TRP A 349 13.05 -36.84 11.16
N LEU A 350 12.12 -36.18 11.84
CA LEU A 350 11.71 -36.58 13.19
C LEU A 350 11.05 -37.96 13.22
N ASP A 351 10.31 -38.32 12.18
CA ASP A 351 9.59 -39.60 12.09
C ASP A 351 10.46 -40.75 11.54
N THR A 352 11.35 -40.46 10.58
CA THR A 352 12.15 -41.50 9.88
C THR A 352 13.64 -41.52 10.23
N GLY A 353 14.16 -40.42 10.80
CA GLY A 353 15.60 -40.20 11.02
C GLY A 353 16.39 -39.89 9.74
N ASN A 354 15.76 -39.92 8.56
CA ASN A 354 16.43 -39.73 7.28
C ASN A 354 16.34 -38.28 6.81
N ILE A 355 17.43 -37.79 6.23
CA ILE A 355 17.50 -36.47 5.59
C ILE A 355 17.65 -36.68 4.10
N ASP A 356 16.74 -36.07 3.36
CA ASP A 356 16.90 -35.92 1.92
C ASP A 356 17.36 -34.49 1.65
N TYR A 357 18.56 -34.33 1.09
CA TYR A 357 19.09 -33.00 0.79
C TYR A 357 18.24 -32.25 -0.24
N GLN A 358 17.48 -32.95 -1.09
CA GLN A 358 16.52 -32.32 -2.00
C GLN A 358 15.39 -31.63 -1.26
N ASP A 359 15.02 -32.12 -0.07
CA ASP A 359 13.94 -31.59 0.75
C ASP A 359 14.35 -30.35 1.57
N MET A 360 15.64 -30.00 1.59
CA MET A 360 16.18 -28.94 2.45
C MET A 360 16.15 -27.54 1.82
N TYR A 361 16.17 -26.50 2.65
CA TYR A 361 16.38 -25.13 2.17
C TYR A 361 17.84 -24.89 1.80
N MET A 362 18.08 -23.94 0.88
CA MET A 362 19.43 -23.51 0.50
C MET A 362 20.32 -23.17 1.71
N GLY A 363 19.81 -22.36 2.63
CA GLY A 363 20.55 -21.99 3.84
C GLY A 363 20.77 -23.15 4.82
N GLY A 364 19.96 -24.21 4.76
CA GLY A 364 20.19 -25.45 5.48
C GLY A 364 21.36 -26.23 4.87
N LEU A 365 21.37 -26.39 3.55
CA LEU A 365 22.43 -27.09 2.82
C LEU A 365 23.80 -26.41 2.97
N THR A 366 23.87 -25.09 2.85
CA THR A 366 25.12 -24.34 3.04
C THR A 366 25.68 -24.51 4.45
N ARG A 367 24.80 -24.54 5.46
CA ARG A 367 25.18 -24.81 6.85
C ARG A 367 25.77 -26.21 7.01
N ILE A 368 25.16 -27.24 6.40
CA ILE A 368 25.68 -28.62 6.44
C ILE A 368 27.07 -28.68 5.77
N CYS A 369 27.22 -28.07 4.58
CA CYS A 369 28.52 -28.00 3.91
C CYS A 369 29.58 -27.34 4.80
N HIS A 370 29.24 -26.22 5.45
CA HIS A 370 30.16 -25.52 6.36
C HIS A 370 30.51 -26.38 7.59
N GLU A 371 29.54 -27.01 8.25
CA GLU A 371 29.75 -27.87 9.42
C GLU A 371 30.61 -29.10 9.09
N ARG A 372 30.59 -29.58 7.84
CA ARG A 372 31.38 -30.71 7.35
C ARG A 372 32.69 -30.32 6.66
N GLY A 373 33.00 -29.03 6.56
CA GLY A 373 34.21 -28.56 5.86
C GLY A 373 34.19 -28.79 4.34
N ILE A 374 33.01 -28.99 3.74
CA ILE A 374 32.84 -29.17 2.30
C ILE A 374 32.85 -27.80 1.63
N GLY A 375 33.82 -27.56 0.75
CA GLY A 375 33.93 -26.29 0.03
C GLY A 375 32.75 -26.06 -0.92
N TYR A 376 32.14 -24.88 -0.86
CA TYR A 376 31.09 -24.42 -1.77
C TYR A 376 31.28 -22.93 -2.11
N LYS A 377 30.65 -22.46 -3.20
CA LYS A 377 30.63 -21.03 -3.58
C LYS A 377 29.26 -20.43 -3.27
N GLU A 378 29.20 -19.15 -2.93
CA GLU A 378 27.93 -18.44 -2.68
C GLU A 378 27.02 -18.40 -3.92
N SER A 379 27.58 -18.52 -5.12
CA SER A 379 26.84 -18.59 -6.39
C SER A 379 26.34 -20.00 -6.76
N ASP A 380 26.66 -21.03 -5.97
CA ASP A 380 26.27 -22.41 -6.26
C ASP A 380 24.75 -22.58 -6.15
N LYS A 381 24.15 -23.33 -7.09
CA LYS A 381 22.70 -23.61 -7.06
C LYS A 381 22.40 -24.74 -6.08
N LYS A 382 21.13 -24.87 -5.69
CA LYS A 382 20.65 -25.96 -4.80
C LYS A 382 21.13 -27.34 -5.24
N ALA A 383 20.99 -27.64 -6.53
CA ALA A 383 21.41 -28.91 -7.09
C ALA A 383 22.91 -29.19 -6.91
N ASP A 384 23.75 -28.16 -6.99
CA ASP A 384 25.20 -28.30 -6.81
C ASP A 384 25.57 -28.62 -5.37
N LEU A 385 24.89 -27.98 -4.41
CA LEU A 385 25.07 -28.26 -2.98
C LEU A 385 24.59 -29.67 -2.60
N VAL A 386 23.42 -30.07 -3.10
CA VAL A 386 22.88 -31.43 -2.88
C VAL A 386 23.86 -32.47 -3.42
N ARG A 387 24.34 -32.31 -4.66
CA ARG A 387 25.28 -33.25 -5.28
C ARG A 387 26.56 -33.41 -4.44
N ARG A 388 27.18 -32.31 -3.99
CA ARG A 388 28.40 -32.37 -3.17
C ARG A 388 28.19 -33.06 -1.83
N LEU A 389 27.04 -32.84 -1.19
CA LEU A 389 26.70 -33.47 0.08
C LEU A 389 26.46 -34.98 -0.10
N SER A 390 25.77 -35.38 -1.16
CA SER A 390 25.58 -36.80 -1.50
C SER A 390 26.91 -37.49 -1.84
N GLU A 391 27.77 -36.86 -2.64
CA GLU A 391 29.10 -37.39 -2.98
C GLU A 391 29.99 -37.57 -1.73
N ALA A 392 29.91 -36.63 -0.77
CA ALA A 392 30.64 -36.74 0.50
C ALA A 392 30.13 -37.91 1.37
N ASP A 393 28.82 -38.11 1.44
CA ASP A 393 28.21 -39.22 2.19
C ASP A 393 28.58 -40.59 1.59
N GLU A 394 28.64 -40.70 0.26
CA GLU A 394 29.06 -41.93 -0.45
C GLU A 394 30.55 -42.24 -0.21
N ALA A 395 31.40 -41.22 -0.17
CA ALA A 395 32.83 -41.35 0.13
C ALA A 395 33.09 -41.80 1.57
N GLU A 396 32.32 -41.29 2.55
CA GLU A 396 32.42 -41.70 3.96
C GLU A 396 31.83 -43.10 4.23
N GLY A 397 30.84 -43.54 3.44
CA GLY A 397 30.23 -44.86 3.56
C GLY A 397 31.05 -46.03 2.99
N SER A 398 32.03 -45.73 2.13
CA SER A 398 32.87 -46.72 1.43
C SER A 398 34.19 -47.05 2.15
N GLY A 399 34.39 -46.52 3.37
CA GLY A 399 35.51 -46.83 4.29
C GLY A 399 35.07 -47.57 5.55
#